data_AF-A0A074SZQ2-F1
#
_entry.id   AF-A0A074SZQ2-F1
#
_cell.length_a   1.000
_cell.length_b   1.000
_cell.length_c   1.000
_cell.angle_alpha   90.00
_cell.angle_beta   90.00
_cell.angle_gamma   90.00
#
_symmetry.space_group_name_H-M   'P 1'
#
loop_
_entity.id
_entity.type
_entity.pdbx_description
1 polymer ?
#
loop_
_entity_poly.entity_id
_entity_poly.type
_entity_poly.pdbx_seq_one_letter_code
_entity_poly.pdbx_strand_id
1 'polypeptide(L)'
;MHTLFIIPRLRHTVFAGLKTSYRGCHVLTPLRVVYHNHGASSTSYSGSTYQVYTSFPLGVPIPRPGKNWTRFVCVSDTHKKTIPLVYGDILIHAGDFTTFGKGYKAALDWIKELRHPQKVLIAGNHELNLDLQCRSEIYGRVDSQMAAELDEERRMLTDQSATDANLTYLEVSSADIPGESGKKWSIHGSPYTPEYGTMGFSYPRKVENTMWSNVPQSTEVLVTHGPPFGILDLTRYGKNHVGCPGLSHTVLHRLPHVRLHVYGHIHESRGVEIHQGSAGQDIVFVNAACRDLKHPQPIIVDLKN
;
A
#
# COMPACT_ATOMS: atom_id res chain seq x y z
N MET A 1 26.11 -5.77 -1.08
CA MET A 1 26.02 -5.99 0.39
C MET A 1 24.90 -5.14 0.91
N HIS A 2 23.68 -5.68 1.04
CA HIS A 2 22.54 -4.97 1.62
C HIS A 2 22.47 -5.29 3.10
N THR A 3 22.75 -4.30 3.95
CA THR A 3 22.62 -4.42 5.40
C THR A 3 21.13 -4.33 5.75
N LEU A 4 20.49 -5.48 5.93
CA LEU A 4 19.12 -5.57 6.42
C LEU A 4 19.13 -5.19 7.92
N PHE A 5 18.61 -4.02 8.28
CA PHE A 5 18.47 -3.63 9.69
C PHE A 5 17.34 -4.43 10.32
N ILE A 6 17.70 -5.48 11.07
CA ILE A 6 16.77 -6.20 11.95
C ILE A 6 16.56 -5.33 13.19
N ILE A 7 15.35 -4.78 13.39
CA ILE A 7 14.99 -4.02 14.59
C ILE A 7 14.37 -4.99 15.61
N PRO A 8 15.05 -5.41 16.68
CA PRO A 8 14.49 -6.39 17.62
C PRO A 8 13.32 -5.79 18.42
N ARG A 9 12.23 -6.54 18.55
CA ARG A 9 11.15 -6.21 19.51
C ARG A 9 11.63 -6.45 20.94
N LEU A 10 11.39 -5.48 21.81
CA LEU A 10 11.50 -5.68 23.26
C LEU A 10 10.32 -6.55 23.72
N ARG A 11 10.61 -7.62 24.47
CA ARG A 11 9.57 -8.49 25.05
C ARG A 11 8.93 -7.83 26.28
N HIS A 12 7.59 -7.98 26.38
CA HIS A 12 6.68 -7.73 27.51
C HIS A 12 6.41 -6.28 27.93
N THR A 13 5.14 -5.83 27.84
CA THR A 13 4.12 -5.73 28.92
C THR A 13 2.79 -5.23 28.35
N VAL A 14 1.66 -5.61 28.95
CA VAL A 14 0.33 -5.02 28.67
C VAL A 14 0.39 -3.54 29.03
N PHE A 15 0.38 -2.64 28.04
CA PHE A 15 0.30 -1.20 28.29
C PHE A 15 -1.12 -0.69 28.08
N ALA A 16 -1.73 -0.31 29.20
CA ALA A 16 -2.88 0.59 29.25
C ALA A 16 -2.52 1.94 28.61
N GLY A 17 -3.54 2.60 28.05
CA GLY A 17 -3.40 3.70 27.09
C GLY A 17 -2.40 4.79 27.45
N LEU A 18 -1.40 4.95 26.58
CA LEU A 18 -0.59 6.17 26.51
C LEU A 18 -1.25 7.14 25.51
N LYS A 19 -1.79 8.24 26.03
CA LYS A 19 -2.09 9.44 25.25
C LYS A 19 -0.77 10.16 24.97
N THR A 20 -0.16 9.90 23.83
CA THR A 20 0.91 10.76 23.29
C THR A 20 0.26 11.93 22.54
N SER A 21 0.25 13.13 23.14
CA SER A 21 -0.12 14.34 22.40
C SER A 21 1.07 14.78 21.55
N TYR A 22 1.00 14.59 20.24
CA TYR A 22 1.92 15.21 19.30
C TYR A 22 1.60 16.72 19.23
N ARG A 23 2.24 17.51 20.09
CA ARG A 23 2.30 18.97 19.93
C ARG A 23 3.40 19.26 18.91
N GLY A 24 3.04 19.55 17.67
CA GLY A 24 3.99 20.07 16.67
C GLY A 24 3.77 19.64 15.22
N CYS A 25 2.91 18.67 14.93
CA CYS A 25 2.54 18.35 13.55
C CYS A 25 1.24 19.10 13.22
N HIS A 26 1.36 20.26 12.56
CA HIS A 26 0.19 20.90 11.98
C HIS A 26 -0.39 19.95 10.90
N VAL A 27 -1.65 19.55 11.06
CA VAL A 27 -2.39 18.84 10.01
C VAL A 27 -2.42 19.78 8.81
N LEU A 28 -1.63 19.48 7.77
CA LEU A 28 -1.68 20.25 6.54
C LEU A 28 -3.08 20.10 5.96
N THR A 29 -3.73 21.24 5.70
CA THR A 29 -5.04 21.22 5.08
C THR A 29 -4.86 20.67 3.66
N PRO A 30 -5.51 19.54 3.31
CA PRO A 30 -5.46 19.02 1.95
C PRO A 30 -5.90 20.10 0.97
N LEU A 31 -5.28 20.15 -0.21
CA LEU A 31 -5.80 20.96 -1.31
C LEU A 31 -7.23 20.52 -1.64
N ARG A 32 -7.51 19.21 -1.47
CA ARG A 32 -8.84 18.64 -1.65
C ARG A 32 -8.98 17.30 -0.92
N VAL A 33 -10.07 17.15 -0.16
CA VAL A 33 -10.51 15.85 0.39
C VAL A 33 -11.60 15.26 -0.50
N VAL A 34 -11.46 13.98 -0.83
CA VAL A 34 -12.46 13.23 -1.58
C VAL A 34 -12.97 12.06 -0.74
N TYR A 35 -14.23 12.15 -0.31
CA TYR A 35 -14.93 11.06 0.34
C TYR A 35 -15.64 10.18 -0.69
N HIS A 36 -15.67 8.88 -0.42
CA HIS A 36 -16.45 7.93 -1.20
C HIS A 36 -17.94 8.25 -1.07
N ASN A 37 -18.59 8.59 -2.18
CA ASN A 37 -20.03 8.78 -2.22
C ASN A 37 -20.68 7.45 -2.64
N HIS A 38 -21.69 6.97 -1.92
CA HIS A 38 -22.40 5.71 -2.23
C HIS A 38 -23.43 5.84 -3.37
N GLY A 39 -23.29 6.85 -4.24
CA GLY A 39 -24.22 7.14 -5.33
C GLY A 39 -23.89 6.36 -6.61
N ALA A 40 -24.93 6.08 -7.42
CA ALA A 40 -24.83 5.36 -8.69
C ALA A 40 -24.13 6.12 -9.84
N SER A 41 -23.60 7.32 -9.59
CA SER A 41 -22.86 8.14 -10.56
C SER A 41 -21.35 7.90 -10.46
N SER A 42 -20.67 7.85 -11.61
CA SER A 42 -19.20 7.82 -11.65
C SER A 42 -18.61 8.99 -10.87
N THR A 43 -17.74 8.70 -9.92
CA THR A 43 -17.08 9.74 -9.12
C THR A 43 -15.63 9.86 -9.60
N SER A 44 -15.34 10.96 -10.31
CA SER A 44 -14.01 11.24 -10.86
C SER A 44 -13.52 12.65 -10.53
N TYR A 45 -12.22 12.79 -10.34
CA TYR A 45 -11.55 14.06 -10.05
C TYR A 45 -10.31 14.19 -10.92
N SER A 46 -9.98 15.40 -11.35
CA SER A 46 -8.84 15.63 -12.23
C SER A 46 -8.10 16.90 -11.87
N GLY A 47 -6.78 16.85 -12.02
CA GLY A 47 -5.88 18.00 -12.09
C GLY A 47 -5.17 18.03 -13.44
N SER A 48 -4.15 18.89 -13.58
CA SER A 48 -3.33 18.96 -14.80
C SER A 48 -2.42 17.74 -14.99
N THR A 49 -2.15 16.99 -13.92
CA THR A 49 -1.18 15.88 -13.87
C THR A 49 -1.76 14.54 -13.41
N TYR A 50 -3.03 14.51 -12.97
CA TYR A 50 -3.70 13.31 -12.47
C TYR A 50 -5.19 13.27 -12.87
N GLN A 51 -5.73 12.06 -12.99
CA GLN A 51 -7.18 11.80 -12.98
C GLN A 51 -7.47 10.59 -12.10
N VAL A 52 -8.47 10.69 -11.24
CA VAL A 52 -8.81 9.69 -10.23
C VAL A 52 -10.24 9.23 -10.43
N TYR A 53 -10.49 7.92 -10.30
CA TYR A 53 -11.81 7.31 -10.28
C TYR A 53 -11.98 6.48 -9.01
N THR A 54 -12.97 6.83 -8.19
CA THR A 54 -13.29 6.12 -6.94
C THR A 54 -14.56 5.29 -7.02
N SER A 55 -15.40 5.53 -8.04
CA SER A 55 -16.61 4.77 -8.34
C SER A 55 -16.90 4.84 -9.83
N PHE A 56 -17.25 3.71 -10.44
CA PHE A 56 -17.57 3.60 -11.86
C PHE A 56 -18.43 2.35 -12.14
N PRO A 57 -19.23 2.35 -13.20
CA PRO A 57 -19.97 1.16 -13.63
C PRO A 57 -19.01 0.07 -14.14
N LEU A 58 -19.21 -1.16 -13.68
CA LEU A 58 -18.45 -2.31 -14.15
C LEU A 58 -18.85 -2.69 -15.58
N GLY A 59 -17.92 -3.22 -16.36
CA GLY A 59 -18.15 -3.62 -17.76
C GLY A 59 -18.21 -2.46 -18.75
N VAL A 60 -18.15 -1.22 -18.28
CA VAL A 60 -18.06 -0.01 -19.12
C VAL A 60 -16.59 0.45 -19.18
N PRO A 61 -16.04 0.73 -20.37
CA PRO A 61 -14.70 1.31 -20.47
C PRO A 61 -14.58 2.62 -19.69
N ILE A 62 -13.57 2.69 -18.82
CA ILE A 62 -13.30 3.88 -18.02
C ILE A 62 -12.48 4.85 -18.87
N PRO A 63 -12.94 6.10 -19.10
CA PRO A 63 -12.26 7.06 -19.98
C PRO A 63 -10.79 7.22 -19.62
N ARG A 64 -9.90 7.27 -20.62
CA ARG A 64 -8.47 7.55 -20.42
C ARG A 64 -8.15 8.99 -20.87
N PRO A 65 -7.35 9.76 -20.11
CA PRO A 65 -6.96 11.12 -20.52
C PRO A 65 -6.21 11.18 -21.86
N GLY A 66 -5.45 10.15 -22.20
CA GLY A 66 -4.70 10.06 -23.45
C GLY A 66 -3.59 9.02 -23.40
N LYS A 67 -2.84 8.87 -24.50
CA LYS A 67 -1.75 7.88 -24.63
C LYS A 67 -0.48 8.21 -23.81
N ASN A 68 -0.32 9.47 -23.41
CA ASN A 68 0.82 9.94 -22.61
C ASN A 68 0.52 9.90 -21.10
N TRP A 69 -0.30 8.94 -20.67
CA TRP A 69 -0.71 8.76 -19.28
C TRP A 69 -0.58 7.28 -18.93
N THR A 70 -0.21 7.01 -17.68
CA THR A 70 -0.16 5.66 -17.13
C THR A 70 -1.32 5.46 -16.17
N ARG A 71 -2.08 4.39 -16.36
CA ARG A 71 -3.19 3.98 -15.49
C ARG A 71 -2.73 3.03 -14.40
N PHE A 72 -2.82 3.47 -13.15
CA PHE A 72 -2.63 2.66 -11.95
C PHE A 72 -3.97 2.14 -11.43
N VAL A 73 -4.00 0.87 -11.05
CA VAL A 73 -5.14 0.24 -10.38
C VAL A 73 -4.71 -0.10 -8.95
N CYS A 74 -5.27 0.61 -7.99
CA CYS A 74 -4.86 0.58 -6.60
C CYS A 74 -5.85 -0.27 -5.77
N VAL A 75 -5.31 -1.28 -5.09
CA VAL A 75 -6.05 -2.14 -4.15
C VAL A 75 -5.22 -2.39 -2.89
N SER A 76 -5.90 -2.71 -1.80
CA SER A 76 -5.28 -3.16 -0.55
C SER A 76 -6.30 -3.94 0.27
N ASP A 77 -5.86 -4.71 1.26
CA ASP A 77 -6.73 -5.32 2.27
C ASP A 77 -7.85 -6.16 1.64
N THR A 78 -7.51 -6.94 0.62
CA THR A 78 -8.47 -7.82 -0.04
C THR A 78 -8.87 -8.98 0.86
N HIS A 79 -7.99 -9.41 1.79
CA HIS A 79 -8.26 -10.48 2.75
C HIS A 79 -8.89 -11.72 2.10
N LYS A 80 -8.24 -12.24 1.05
CA LYS A 80 -8.66 -13.38 0.22
C LYS A 80 -9.87 -13.12 -0.70
N LYS A 81 -10.48 -11.93 -0.65
CA LYS A 81 -11.54 -11.57 -1.60
C LYS A 81 -10.92 -11.22 -2.94
N THR A 82 -11.62 -11.53 -4.02
CA THR A 82 -11.29 -11.00 -5.34
C THR A 82 -12.03 -9.68 -5.56
N ILE A 83 -11.49 -8.86 -6.47
CA ILE A 83 -12.16 -7.64 -6.93
C ILE A 83 -12.54 -7.78 -8.42
N PRO A 84 -13.54 -7.04 -8.90
CA PRO A 84 -13.86 -6.96 -10.32
C PRO A 84 -12.63 -6.55 -11.13
N LEU A 85 -12.42 -7.23 -12.26
CA LEU A 85 -11.36 -6.88 -13.19
C LEU A 85 -11.65 -5.53 -13.84
N VAL A 86 -10.69 -4.62 -13.73
CA VAL A 86 -10.69 -3.33 -14.43
C VAL A 86 -9.34 -3.18 -15.09
N TYR A 87 -9.29 -2.86 -16.38
CA TYR A 87 -8.01 -2.75 -17.07
C TYR A 87 -7.21 -1.51 -16.61
N GLY A 88 -5.92 -1.71 -16.38
CA GLY A 88 -4.94 -0.66 -16.15
C GLY A 88 -3.52 -1.19 -16.36
N ASP A 89 -2.59 -0.27 -16.55
CA ASP A 89 -1.24 -0.57 -17.03
C ASP A 89 -0.39 -1.19 -15.91
N ILE A 90 -0.58 -0.70 -14.68
CA ILE A 90 0.10 -1.17 -13.48
C ILE A 90 -0.93 -1.43 -12.37
N LEU A 91 -1.04 -2.68 -11.91
CA LEU A 91 -1.73 -3.01 -10.66
C LEU A 91 -0.81 -2.78 -9.47
N ILE A 92 -1.32 -2.14 -8.43
CA ILE A 92 -0.65 -2.02 -7.13
C ILE A 92 -1.54 -2.65 -6.06
N HIS A 93 -1.04 -3.67 -5.37
CA HIS A 93 -1.66 -4.23 -4.18
C HIS A 93 -0.84 -3.89 -2.92
N ALA A 94 -1.38 -3.02 -2.07
CA ALA A 94 -0.68 -2.45 -0.91
C ALA A 94 -0.76 -3.30 0.37
N GLY A 95 -0.67 -4.62 0.24
CA GLY A 95 -0.66 -5.55 1.39
C GLY A 95 -2.02 -6.08 1.83
N ASP A 96 -2.00 -7.03 2.77
CA ASP A 96 -3.16 -7.73 3.34
C ASP A 96 -4.01 -8.46 2.30
N PHE A 97 -3.34 -9.19 1.40
CA PHE A 97 -4.00 -10.09 0.46
C PHE A 97 -4.45 -11.41 1.13
N THR A 98 -3.91 -11.71 2.32
CA THR A 98 -4.31 -12.87 3.13
C THR A 98 -5.15 -12.48 4.35
N THR A 99 -5.57 -13.48 5.13
CA THR A 99 -6.14 -13.24 6.46
C THR A 99 -5.35 -14.05 7.48
N PHE A 100 -4.37 -13.40 8.12
CA PHE A 100 -3.45 -14.02 9.07
C PHE A 100 -2.71 -15.20 8.42
N GLY A 101 -2.12 -14.99 7.25
CA GLY A 101 -1.43 -16.00 6.43
C GLY A 101 -2.37 -16.94 5.67
N LYS A 102 -3.64 -17.07 6.08
CA LYS A 102 -4.57 -18.01 5.42
C LYS A 102 -4.95 -17.53 4.03
N GLY A 103 -5.03 -18.48 3.09
CA GLY A 103 -5.47 -18.25 1.71
C GLY A 103 -4.37 -17.72 0.78
N TYR A 104 -3.11 -17.80 1.21
CA TYR A 104 -1.95 -17.25 0.50
C TYR A 104 -1.88 -17.67 -0.97
N LYS A 105 -1.83 -18.99 -1.24
CA LYS A 105 -1.71 -19.53 -2.61
C LYS A 105 -2.83 -19.02 -3.51
N ALA A 106 -4.09 -19.22 -3.10
CA ALA A 106 -5.25 -18.79 -3.88
C ALA A 106 -5.27 -17.27 -4.14
N ALA A 107 -4.89 -16.45 -3.15
CA ALA A 107 -4.82 -15.00 -3.32
C ALA A 107 -3.71 -14.59 -4.31
N LEU A 108 -2.53 -15.20 -4.20
CA LEU A 108 -1.39 -14.90 -5.06
C LEU A 108 -1.61 -15.38 -6.50
N ASP A 109 -2.19 -16.57 -6.67
CA ASP A 109 -2.58 -17.10 -7.98
C ASP A 109 -3.60 -16.18 -8.66
N TRP A 110 -4.63 -15.76 -7.92
CA TRP A 110 -5.60 -14.78 -8.41
C TRP A 110 -4.92 -13.47 -8.87
N ILE A 111 -3.98 -12.92 -8.08
CA ILE A 111 -3.25 -11.70 -8.47
C ILE A 111 -2.47 -11.92 -9.77
N LYS A 112 -1.78 -13.06 -9.90
CA LYS A 112 -1.00 -13.41 -11.10
C LYS A 112 -1.87 -13.54 -12.36
N GLU A 113 -3.08 -14.06 -12.22
CA GLU A 113 -4.05 -14.22 -13.32
C GLU A 113 -4.66 -12.91 -13.83
N LEU A 114 -4.57 -11.81 -13.07
CA LEU A 114 -5.12 -10.53 -13.51
C LEU A 114 -4.42 -10.01 -14.78
N ARG A 115 -5.20 -9.48 -15.72
CA ARG A 115 -4.71 -9.08 -17.07
C ARG A 115 -3.91 -7.77 -17.12
N HIS A 116 -3.42 -7.29 -15.98
CA HIS A 116 -2.56 -6.11 -15.92
C HIS A 116 -1.18 -6.42 -16.48
N PRO A 117 -0.62 -5.59 -17.39
CA PRO A 117 0.71 -5.79 -17.94
C PRO A 117 1.79 -5.88 -16.87
N GLN A 118 1.68 -5.09 -15.79
CA GLN A 118 2.58 -5.09 -14.65
C GLN A 118 1.80 -5.18 -13.34
N LYS A 119 2.37 -5.86 -12.34
CA LYS A 119 1.77 -6.01 -11.02
C LYS A 119 2.84 -5.74 -9.96
N VAL A 120 2.52 -4.86 -9.01
CA VAL A 120 3.35 -4.55 -7.86
C VAL A 120 2.62 -5.00 -6.61
N LEU A 121 3.32 -5.74 -5.77
CA LEU A 121 2.80 -6.30 -4.53
C LEU A 121 3.73 -5.97 -3.38
N ILE A 122 3.17 -5.54 -2.26
CA ILE A 122 3.84 -5.57 -0.96
C ILE A 122 3.03 -6.45 -0.01
N ALA A 123 3.66 -6.89 1.08
CA ALA A 123 2.96 -7.51 2.19
C ALA A 123 2.26 -6.46 3.07
N GLY A 124 1.32 -6.91 3.90
CA GLY A 124 0.75 -6.16 5.01
C GLY A 124 0.90 -6.92 6.34
N ASN A 125 0.23 -6.45 7.38
CA ASN A 125 0.38 -7.04 8.71
C ASN A 125 -0.24 -8.44 8.84
N HIS A 126 -1.09 -8.87 7.89
CA HIS A 126 -1.67 -10.22 7.86
C HIS A 126 -0.76 -11.27 7.21
N GLU A 127 0.27 -10.88 6.46
CA GLU A 127 1.25 -11.81 5.86
C GLU A 127 2.35 -12.19 6.88
N LEU A 128 1.94 -12.77 8.01
CA LEU A 128 2.82 -13.11 9.14
C LEU A 128 3.99 -14.04 8.77
N ASN A 129 3.76 -14.92 7.80
CA ASN A 129 4.75 -15.86 7.27
C ASN A 129 5.90 -15.15 6.54
N LEU A 130 5.66 -13.95 6.00
CA LEU A 130 6.66 -13.19 5.25
C LEU A 130 7.55 -12.34 6.16
N ASP A 131 7.04 -11.89 7.31
CA ASP A 131 7.82 -11.11 8.27
C ASP A 131 8.86 -11.99 8.96
N LEU A 132 10.15 -11.66 8.83
CA LEU A 132 11.25 -12.49 9.35
C LEU A 132 11.14 -12.80 10.85
N GLN A 133 10.64 -11.86 11.65
CA GLN A 133 10.53 -12.02 13.11
C GLN A 133 9.39 -12.97 13.45
N CYS A 134 8.22 -12.74 12.88
CA CYS A 134 7.06 -13.61 13.03
C CYS A 134 7.37 -15.01 12.49
N ARG A 135 8.06 -15.08 11.35
CA ARG A 135 8.49 -16.34 10.72
C ARG A 135 9.35 -17.17 11.67
N SER A 136 10.34 -16.58 12.33
CA SER A 136 11.17 -17.29 13.31
C SER A 136 10.34 -17.87 14.48
N GLU A 137 9.40 -17.09 15.01
CA GLU A 137 8.50 -17.55 16.07
C GLU A 137 7.53 -18.66 15.61
N ILE A 138 7.04 -18.57 14.37
CA ILE A 138 6.17 -19.57 13.75
C ILE A 138 6.95 -20.86 13.52
N TYR A 139 8.16 -20.79 12.95
CA TYR A 139 8.99 -21.96 12.64
C TYR A 139 9.36 -22.75 13.90
N GLY A 140 9.53 -22.06 15.05
CA GLY A 140 9.74 -22.73 16.33
C GLY A 140 8.52 -23.48 16.89
N ARG A 141 7.34 -23.37 16.25
CA ARG A 141 6.06 -23.93 16.73
C ARG A 141 5.39 -24.90 15.76
N VAL A 142 5.94 -25.09 14.57
CA VAL A 142 5.35 -25.91 13.51
C VAL A 142 6.26 -27.11 13.17
N ASP A 143 5.69 -28.14 12.54
CA ASP A 143 6.47 -29.27 12.06
C ASP A 143 7.22 -28.95 10.75
N SER A 144 8.03 -29.91 10.28
CA SER A 144 8.83 -29.75 9.07
C SER A 144 8.00 -29.60 7.80
N GLN A 145 6.80 -30.18 7.76
CA GLN A 145 5.93 -30.09 6.58
C GLN A 145 5.37 -28.67 6.47
N MET A 146 4.83 -28.13 7.56
CA MET A 146 4.34 -26.76 7.63
C MET A 146 5.45 -25.74 7.36
N ALA A 147 6.67 -25.97 7.87
CA ALA A 147 7.81 -25.10 7.56
C ALA A 147 8.12 -25.05 6.05
N ALA A 148 8.09 -26.20 5.37
CA ALA A 148 8.29 -26.28 3.92
C ALA A 148 7.18 -25.56 3.14
N GLU A 149 5.93 -25.60 3.61
CA GLU A 149 4.83 -24.83 3.01
C GLU A 149 5.06 -23.32 3.12
N LEU A 150 5.54 -22.82 4.26
CA LEU A 150 5.86 -21.40 4.47
C LEU A 150 7.03 -20.93 3.60
N ASP A 151 8.06 -21.78 3.43
CA ASP A 151 9.17 -21.50 2.51
C ASP A 151 8.68 -21.44 1.06
N GLU A 152 7.74 -22.30 0.69
CA GLU A 152 7.12 -22.27 -0.63
C GLU A 152 6.30 -20.99 -0.84
N GLU A 153 5.49 -20.58 0.13
CA GLU A 153 4.72 -19.33 0.05
C GLU A 153 5.63 -18.11 -0.20
N ARG A 154 6.78 -18.03 0.48
CA ARG A 154 7.77 -16.98 0.25
C ARG A 154 8.35 -17.07 -1.16
N ARG A 155 8.67 -18.29 -1.63
CA ARG A 155 9.25 -18.53 -2.97
C ARG A 155 8.29 -18.12 -4.08
N MET A 156 6.98 -18.34 -3.92
CA MET A 156 5.97 -17.99 -4.93
C MET A 156 5.94 -16.50 -5.30
N LEU A 157 6.51 -15.60 -4.49
CA LEU A 157 6.60 -14.17 -4.79
C LEU A 157 7.65 -13.84 -5.86
N THR A 158 8.62 -14.74 -6.08
CA THR A 158 9.80 -14.48 -6.91
C THR A 158 10.17 -15.64 -7.83
N ASP A 159 9.37 -16.71 -7.86
CA ASP A 159 9.60 -17.85 -8.75
C ASP A 159 9.26 -17.54 -10.22
N GLN A 160 9.38 -18.55 -11.08
CA GLN A 160 9.09 -18.39 -12.50
C GLN A 160 7.63 -17.97 -12.75
N SER A 161 6.68 -18.46 -11.95
CA SER A 161 5.27 -18.11 -12.12
C SER A 161 5.00 -16.63 -11.80
N ALA A 162 5.73 -16.04 -10.85
CA ALA A 162 5.68 -14.60 -10.59
C ALA A 162 6.30 -13.80 -11.76
N THR A 163 7.42 -14.29 -12.29
CA THR A 163 8.09 -13.69 -13.46
C THR A 163 7.18 -13.70 -14.69
N ASP A 164 6.57 -14.83 -15.02
CA ASP A 164 5.66 -14.99 -16.16
C ASP A 164 4.42 -14.09 -16.04
N ALA A 165 3.99 -13.81 -14.81
CA ALA A 165 2.88 -12.93 -14.51
C ALA A 165 3.26 -11.42 -14.49
N ASN A 166 4.52 -11.06 -14.70
CA ASN A 166 5.08 -9.72 -14.49
C ASN A 166 4.76 -9.17 -13.09
N LEU A 167 4.91 -10.01 -12.07
CA LEU A 167 4.73 -9.65 -10.67
C LEU A 167 6.06 -9.22 -10.05
N THR A 168 6.09 -8.02 -9.49
CA THR A 168 7.20 -7.50 -8.69
C THR A 168 6.77 -7.39 -7.23
N TYR A 169 7.38 -8.20 -6.37
CA TYR A 169 7.24 -8.06 -4.93
C TYR A 169 8.28 -7.07 -4.37
N LEU A 170 7.84 -6.11 -3.57
CA LEU A 170 8.71 -5.11 -2.93
C LEU A 170 8.66 -5.24 -1.40
N GLU A 171 9.84 -5.26 -0.77
CA GLU A 171 9.99 -5.34 0.69
C GLU A 171 11.16 -4.46 1.12
N VAL A 172 10.86 -3.18 1.37
CA VAL A 172 11.88 -2.14 1.62
C VAL A 172 12.85 -2.04 0.43
N SER A 173 12.29 -2.02 -0.77
CA SER A 173 13.03 -2.06 -2.04
C SER A 173 12.35 -1.22 -3.11
N SER A 174 13.10 -0.90 -4.16
CA SER A 174 12.61 -0.18 -5.33
C SER A 174 12.75 -0.99 -6.60
N ALA A 175 11.88 -0.73 -7.57
CA ALA A 175 11.97 -1.24 -8.94
C ALA A 175 11.47 -0.20 -9.94
N ASP A 176 12.03 -0.22 -11.15
CA ASP A 176 11.54 0.57 -12.27
C ASP A 176 10.51 -0.24 -13.07
N ILE A 177 9.25 0.17 -13.03
CA ILE A 177 8.14 -0.56 -13.63
C ILE A 177 7.69 0.16 -14.92
N PRO A 178 7.70 -0.50 -16.09
CA PRO A 178 7.27 0.12 -17.34
C PRO A 178 5.74 0.22 -17.40
N GLY A 179 5.22 1.43 -17.63
CA GLY A 179 3.85 1.61 -18.11
C GLY A 179 3.73 1.20 -19.59
N GLU A 180 2.50 1.03 -20.06
CA GLU A 180 2.21 0.58 -21.44
C GLU A 180 2.75 1.55 -22.51
N SER A 181 2.88 2.84 -22.16
CA SER A 181 3.48 3.86 -23.03
C SER A 181 5.02 3.82 -23.09
N GLY A 182 5.67 2.91 -22.35
CA GLY A 182 7.13 2.83 -22.22
C GLY A 182 7.75 3.76 -21.15
N LYS A 183 6.97 4.61 -20.48
CA LYS A 183 7.45 5.39 -19.32
C LYS A 183 7.78 4.41 -18.19
N LYS A 184 9.00 4.45 -17.68
CA LYS A 184 9.38 3.72 -16.46
C LYS A 184 9.03 4.56 -15.24
N TRP A 185 8.37 3.95 -14.28
CA TRP A 185 8.03 4.55 -12.99
C TRP A 185 8.93 3.98 -11.91
N SER A 186 9.62 4.86 -11.17
CA SER A 186 10.40 4.41 -10.00
C SER A 186 9.46 4.16 -8.83
N ILE A 187 9.24 2.89 -8.48
CA ILE A 187 8.30 2.48 -7.43
C ILE A 187 9.08 1.95 -6.23
N HIS A 188 8.83 2.51 -5.05
CA HIS A 188 9.37 2.01 -3.78
C HIS A 188 8.27 1.38 -2.93
N GLY A 189 8.52 0.21 -2.35
CA GLY A 189 7.53 -0.55 -1.58
C GLY A 189 8.04 -0.95 -0.20
N SER A 190 7.19 -0.81 0.84
CA SER A 190 7.50 -1.26 2.20
C SER A 190 6.24 -1.76 2.91
N PRO A 191 6.26 -2.98 3.50
CA PRO A 191 5.11 -3.52 4.23
C PRO A 191 4.95 -2.93 5.64
N TYR A 192 5.94 -2.18 6.10
CA TYR A 192 6.06 -1.84 7.51
C TYR A 192 5.04 -0.81 8.00
N THR A 193 4.46 -1.05 9.18
CA THR A 193 3.53 -0.14 9.86
C THR A 193 3.96 0.15 11.30
N PRO A 194 3.63 1.32 11.86
CA PRO A 194 3.84 1.58 13.28
C PRO A 194 3.03 0.58 14.12
N GLU A 195 3.61 0.10 15.21
CA GLU A 195 2.98 -0.87 16.10
C GLU A 195 1.52 -0.53 16.47
N TYR A 196 0.64 -1.50 16.20
CA TYR A 196 -0.74 -1.59 16.65
C TYR A 196 -1.03 -3.07 16.98
N GLY A 197 -0.59 -3.52 18.17
CA GLY A 197 -0.68 -4.92 18.58
C GLY A 197 0.43 -5.82 18.03
N THR A 198 0.18 -7.13 17.97
CA THR A 198 1.17 -8.18 17.68
C THR A 198 1.01 -8.79 16.28
N MET A 199 1.08 -7.96 15.24
CA MET A 199 0.97 -8.42 13.84
C MET A 199 2.30 -8.28 13.08
N GLY A 200 2.37 -8.83 11.86
CA GLY A 200 3.58 -8.83 11.03
C GLY A 200 3.99 -7.44 10.59
N PHE A 201 5.27 -7.26 10.23
CA PHE A 201 5.82 -6.02 9.69
C PHE A 201 5.53 -4.77 10.54
N SER A 202 5.50 -4.90 11.87
CA SER A 202 5.34 -3.75 12.75
C SER A 202 6.68 -3.27 13.30
N TYR A 203 6.81 -1.95 13.48
CA TYR A 203 7.96 -1.32 14.13
C TYR A 203 7.53 -0.41 15.29
N PRO A 204 8.38 -0.25 16.33
CA PRO A 204 8.08 0.63 17.45
C PRO A 204 7.89 2.08 17.01
N ARG A 205 6.83 2.77 17.48
CA ARG A 205 6.57 4.18 17.12
C ARG A 205 7.75 5.13 17.39
N LYS A 206 8.59 4.82 18.38
CA LYS A 206 9.81 5.60 18.69
C LYS A 206 10.82 5.70 17.54
N VAL A 207 10.77 4.80 16.54
CA VAL A 207 11.69 4.83 15.38
C VAL A 207 11.07 5.45 14.12
N GLU A 208 9.84 5.95 14.18
CA GLU A 208 9.10 6.43 13.01
C GLU A 208 9.81 7.57 12.25
N ASN A 209 10.58 8.40 12.97
CA ASN A 209 11.31 9.54 12.39
C ASN A 209 12.48 9.12 11.48
N THR A 210 13.01 7.91 11.66
CA THR A 210 14.14 7.40 10.87
C THR A 210 13.76 6.25 9.95
N MET A 211 12.63 5.58 10.21
CA MET A 211 12.15 4.42 9.44
C MET A 211 12.13 4.68 7.93
N TRP A 212 11.71 5.87 7.51
CA TRP A 212 11.50 6.23 6.11
C TRP A 212 12.71 6.98 5.50
N SER A 213 13.83 7.07 6.22
CA SER A 213 14.97 7.88 5.80
C SER A 213 15.68 7.39 4.54
N ASN A 214 15.59 6.09 4.26
CA ASN A 214 16.28 5.42 3.14
C ASN A 214 15.42 5.31 1.88
N VAL A 215 14.19 5.85 1.88
CA VAL A 215 13.37 5.90 0.66
C VAL A 215 14.11 6.79 -0.36
N PRO A 216 14.42 6.27 -1.57
CA PRO A 216 15.16 7.04 -2.56
C PRO A 216 14.42 8.30 -2.98
N GLN A 217 15.13 9.42 -3.13
CA GLN A 217 14.54 10.68 -3.61
C GLN A 217 13.94 10.57 -5.03
N SER A 218 14.43 9.63 -5.84
CA SER A 218 13.93 9.34 -7.19
C SER A 218 12.57 8.65 -7.23
N THR A 219 12.01 8.25 -6.07
CA THR A 219 10.72 7.56 -6.00
C THR A 219 9.62 8.42 -6.60
N GLU A 220 8.87 7.88 -7.57
CA GLU A 220 7.71 8.53 -8.19
C GLU A 220 6.39 7.98 -7.63
N VAL A 221 6.39 6.68 -7.30
CA VAL A 221 5.26 5.99 -6.66
C VAL A 221 5.73 5.33 -5.38
N LEU A 222 5.13 5.68 -4.25
CA LEU A 222 5.38 5.05 -2.97
C LEU A 222 4.24 4.08 -2.63
N VAL A 223 4.57 2.87 -2.21
CA VAL A 223 3.60 1.87 -1.74
C VAL A 223 3.96 1.49 -0.31
N THR A 224 3.08 1.79 0.63
CA THR A 224 3.21 1.37 2.03
C THR A 224 1.96 0.64 2.46
N HIS A 225 2.04 -0.26 3.43
CA HIS A 225 0.82 -0.90 3.90
C HIS A 225 -0.04 0.08 4.73
N GLY A 226 0.59 0.76 5.69
CA GLY A 226 -0.07 1.74 6.56
C GLY A 226 -0.04 3.17 6.03
N PRO A 227 -0.96 4.05 6.50
CA PRO A 227 -1.07 5.42 6.02
C PRO A 227 -0.06 6.39 6.66
N PRO A 228 0.25 7.50 5.98
CA PRO A 228 0.84 8.68 6.61
C PRO A 228 -0.13 9.27 7.66
N PHE A 229 0.42 9.83 8.74
CA PHE A 229 -0.36 10.57 9.74
C PHE A 229 -1.09 11.77 9.12
N GLY A 230 -2.37 11.91 9.44
CA GLY A 230 -3.19 13.06 9.02
C GLY A 230 -3.78 12.94 7.63
N ILE A 231 -3.54 11.86 6.88
CA ILE A 231 -4.03 11.68 5.51
C ILE A 231 -4.67 10.30 5.40
N LEU A 232 -6.02 10.28 5.36
CA LEU A 232 -6.79 9.04 5.24
C LEU A 232 -6.44 7.96 6.30
N ASP A 233 -6.25 8.39 7.55
CA ASP A 233 -5.80 7.55 8.68
C ASP A 233 -6.68 7.66 9.94
N LEU A 234 -7.95 8.05 9.78
CA LEU A 234 -8.92 8.12 10.86
C LEU A 234 -9.60 6.77 11.10
N THR A 235 -9.71 6.39 12.37
CA THR A 235 -10.45 5.20 12.80
C THR A 235 -11.85 5.58 13.32
N ARG A 236 -12.86 4.75 13.03
CA ARG A 236 -14.28 5.09 13.31
C ARG A 236 -14.59 5.23 14.79
N TYR A 237 -13.99 4.40 15.64
CA TYR A 237 -14.22 4.38 17.08
C TYR A 237 -13.29 5.32 17.85
N GLY A 238 -12.19 5.76 17.24
CA GLY A 238 -11.19 6.60 17.88
C GLY A 238 -11.26 8.08 17.53
N LYS A 239 -11.77 8.46 16.34
CA LYS A 239 -11.54 9.79 15.72
C LYS A 239 -10.08 10.29 15.84
N ASN A 240 -9.15 9.36 16.06
CA ASN A 240 -7.74 9.64 16.25
C ASN A 240 -7.03 9.22 14.98
N HIS A 241 -6.11 10.07 14.55
CA HIS A 241 -5.13 9.77 13.53
C HIS A 241 -4.19 8.67 14.05
N VAL A 242 -4.07 7.58 13.30
CA VAL A 242 -3.21 6.43 13.66
C VAL A 242 -2.03 6.24 12.73
N GLY A 243 -1.96 7.02 11.66
CA GLY A 243 -0.88 6.97 10.66
C GLY A 243 0.47 7.36 11.24
N CYS A 244 1.49 7.30 10.38
CA CYS A 244 2.89 7.54 10.77
C CYS A 244 3.32 9.00 10.50
N PRO A 245 3.66 9.80 11.54
CA PRO A 245 4.17 11.16 11.36
C PRO A 245 5.46 11.25 10.54
N GLY A 246 6.41 10.34 10.79
CA GLY A 246 7.65 10.26 10.01
C GLY A 246 7.43 9.93 8.53
N LEU A 247 6.37 9.17 8.20
CA LEU A 247 5.98 8.89 6.81
C LEU A 247 5.41 10.15 6.14
N SER A 248 4.47 10.84 6.79
CA SER A 248 3.92 12.10 6.28
C SER A 248 5.02 13.11 6.02
N HIS A 249 5.93 13.29 6.99
CA HIS A 249 7.05 14.20 6.84
C HIS A 249 7.94 13.81 5.65
N THR A 250 8.23 12.52 5.49
CA THR A 250 9.08 12.04 4.40
C THR A 250 8.43 12.29 3.04
N VAL A 251 7.17 11.91 2.85
CA VAL A 251 6.47 12.04 1.55
C VAL A 251 6.27 13.52 1.19
N LEU A 252 5.83 14.34 2.13
CA LEU A 252 5.49 15.73 1.85
C LEU A 252 6.71 16.64 1.73
N HIS A 253 7.82 16.33 2.44
CA HIS A 253 8.94 17.25 2.54
C HIS A 253 10.26 16.74 1.94
N ARG A 254 10.48 15.42 1.86
CA ARG A 254 11.78 14.86 1.46
C ARG A 254 11.79 14.20 0.08
N LEU A 255 10.63 13.84 -0.46
CA LEU A 255 10.53 13.11 -1.73
C LEU A 255 9.96 14.02 -2.85
N PRO A 256 10.81 14.75 -3.59
CA PRO A 256 10.37 15.77 -4.54
C PRO A 256 9.71 15.20 -5.81
N HIS A 257 9.82 13.89 -6.06
CA HIS A 257 9.31 13.24 -7.28
C HIS A 257 8.09 12.36 -7.04
N VAL A 258 7.70 12.12 -5.78
CA VAL A 258 6.51 11.30 -5.48
C VAL A 258 5.27 12.03 -5.97
N ARG A 259 4.46 11.33 -6.76
CA ARG A 259 3.18 11.80 -7.32
C ARG A 259 2.00 10.90 -6.95
N LEU A 260 2.28 9.68 -6.48
CA LEU A 260 1.28 8.73 -5.99
C LEU A 260 1.80 8.00 -4.76
N HIS A 261 0.99 7.97 -3.71
CA HIS A 261 1.24 7.17 -2.52
C HIS A 261 0.05 6.25 -2.28
N VAL A 262 0.23 4.94 -2.47
CA VAL A 262 -0.81 3.92 -2.30
C VAL A 262 -0.60 3.16 -1.00
N TYR A 263 -1.67 3.02 -0.22
CA TYR A 263 -1.69 2.29 1.04
C TYR A 263 -3.08 1.75 1.36
N GLY A 264 -3.23 1.13 2.53
CA GLY A 264 -4.50 0.61 3.02
C GLY A 264 -4.53 0.60 4.54
N HIS A 265 -4.74 -0.59 5.13
CA HIS A 265 -4.70 -0.88 6.56
C HIS A 265 -5.84 -0.26 7.40
N ILE A 266 -6.11 1.03 7.22
CA ILE A 266 -7.18 1.76 7.92
C ILE A 266 -8.43 1.77 7.05
N HIS A 267 -9.22 0.70 7.16
CA HIS A 267 -10.34 0.40 6.26
C HIS A 267 -11.41 1.50 6.27
N GLU A 268 -11.59 2.17 7.42
CA GLU A 268 -12.62 3.20 7.58
C GLU A 268 -12.28 4.51 6.87
N SER A 269 -11.01 4.71 6.52
CA SER A 269 -10.52 5.90 5.82
C SER A 269 -10.20 5.65 4.35
N ARG A 270 -10.75 4.59 3.76
CA ARG A 270 -10.66 4.38 2.31
C ARG A 270 -11.06 5.66 1.55
N GLY A 271 -10.24 6.11 0.62
CA GLY A 271 -10.49 7.34 -0.11
C GLY A 271 -9.28 7.85 -0.86
N VAL A 272 -9.40 9.10 -1.31
CA VAL A 272 -8.32 9.82 -1.98
C VAL A 272 -8.19 11.23 -1.42
N GLU A 273 -6.96 11.68 -1.23
CA GLU A 273 -6.64 13.07 -0.91
C GLU A 273 -5.54 13.56 -1.84
N ILE A 274 -5.60 14.85 -2.18
CA ILE A 274 -4.57 15.51 -2.98
C ILE A 274 -3.88 16.57 -2.12
N HIS A 275 -2.55 16.48 -2.07
CA HIS A 275 -1.69 17.44 -1.39
C HIS A 275 -0.56 17.89 -2.31
N GLN A 276 0.09 19.00 -1.97
CA GLN A 276 1.30 19.46 -2.65
C GLN A 276 2.55 18.98 -1.91
N GLY A 277 3.49 18.40 -2.65
CA GLY A 277 4.80 18.02 -2.15
C GLY A 277 5.81 19.16 -2.12
N SER A 278 7.02 18.87 -1.65
CA SER A 278 8.08 19.86 -1.45
C SER A 278 8.59 20.55 -2.71
N ALA A 279 8.38 19.97 -3.90
CA ALA A 279 8.73 20.59 -5.17
C ALA A 279 7.49 21.19 -5.88
N GLY A 280 6.35 21.32 -5.18
CA GLY A 280 5.10 21.87 -5.72
C GLY A 280 4.32 20.89 -6.61
N GLN A 281 4.75 19.64 -6.72
CA GLN A 281 4.06 18.59 -7.44
C GLN A 281 2.79 18.15 -6.70
N ASP A 282 1.73 17.83 -7.45
CA ASP A 282 0.55 17.16 -6.89
C ASP A 282 0.91 15.74 -6.48
N ILE A 283 0.52 15.35 -5.26
CA ILE A 283 0.62 13.99 -4.76
C ILE A 283 -0.78 13.44 -4.54
N VAL A 284 -1.09 12.33 -5.23
CA VAL A 284 -2.32 11.57 -5.04
C VAL A 284 -2.10 10.55 -3.91
N PHE A 285 -2.72 10.77 -2.77
CA PHE A 285 -2.74 9.81 -1.67
C PHE A 285 -3.95 8.91 -1.78
N VAL A 286 -3.75 7.58 -1.77
CA VAL A 286 -4.79 6.59 -2.00
C VAL A 286 -4.81 5.57 -0.87
N ASN A 287 -5.84 5.64 -0.02
CA ASN A 287 -6.19 4.53 0.85
C ASN A 287 -7.10 3.56 0.06
N ALA A 288 -6.51 2.47 -0.41
CA ALA A 288 -7.09 1.50 -1.32
C ALA A 288 -7.73 0.29 -0.61
N ALA A 289 -7.95 0.35 0.71
CA ALA A 289 -8.51 -0.76 1.49
C ALA A 289 -9.86 -1.23 0.94
N CYS A 290 -9.99 -2.54 0.69
CA CYS A 290 -11.17 -3.15 0.06
C CYS A 290 -12.03 -3.99 1.03
N ARG A 291 -11.52 -4.34 2.21
CA ARG A 291 -12.12 -5.33 3.12
C ARG A 291 -13.60 -5.13 3.38
N ASP A 292 -13.98 -3.92 3.76
CA ASP A 292 -15.31 -3.60 4.30
C ASP A 292 -16.34 -3.26 3.21
N LEU A 293 -15.92 -3.31 1.94
CA LEU A 293 -16.81 -3.05 0.81
C LEU A 293 -17.68 -4.28 0.54
N LYS A 294 -19.00 -4.04 0.40
CA LYS A 294 -19.96 -5.06 -0.06
C LYS A 294 -19.66 -5.50 -1.50
N HIS A 295 -19.27 -4.54 -2.34
CA HIS A 295 -18.86 -4.74 -3.73
C HIS A 295 -17.51 -4.03 -3.91
N PRO A 296 -16.38 -4.69 -3.58
CA PRO A 296 -15.09 -4.02 -3.59
C PRO A 296 -14.73 -3.59 -5.01
N GLN A 297 -14.40 -2.32 -5.20
CA GLN A 297 -13.87 -1.79 -6.46
C GLN A 297 -12.45 -1.25 -6.21
N PRO A 298 -11.54 -1.32 -7.19
CA PRO A 298 -10.25 -0.65 -7.07
C PRO A 298 -10.42 0.88 -7.15
N ILE A 299 -9.43 1.62 -6.65
CA ILE A 299 -9.28 3.05 -6.99
C ILE A 299 -8.37 3.14 -8.20
N ILE A 300 -8.76 3.92 -9.20
CA ILE A 300 -7.97 4.10 -10.41
C ILE A 300 -7.35 5.48 -10.38
N VAL A 301 -6.05 5.55 -10.69
CA VAL A 301 -5.32 6.80 -10.82
C VAL A 301 -4.61 6.79 -12.16
N ASP A 302 -4.95 7.73 -13.03
CA ASP A 302 -4.17 8.03 -14.23
C ASP A 302 -3.19 9.15 -13.88
N LEU A 303 -1.90 8.92 -14.11
CA LEU A 303 -0.87 9.95 -14.01
C LEU A 303 -0.32 10.30 -15.38
N LYS A 304 -0.11 11.59 -15.64
CA LYS A 304 0.58 12.03 -16.85
C LYS A 304 2.05 11.58 -16.81
N ASN A 305 2.57 11.06 -17.92
CA ASN A 305 3.95 10.54 -18.02
C ASN A 305 5.02 11.62 -17.86
#